data_AF-A0ABD5Z5Q1-F1
#
_entry.id   AF-A0ABD5Z5Q1-F1
#
_cell.length_a   1.000
_cell.length_b   1.000
_cell.length_c   1.000
_cell.angle_alpha   90.00
_cell.angle_beta   90.00
_cell.angle_gamma   90.00
#
_symmetry.space_group_name_H-M   'P 1'
#
loop_
_entity.id
_entity.type
_entity.pdbx_description
1 polymer ?
#
loop_
_entity_poly.entity_id
_entity_poly.type
_entity_poly.pdbx_seq_one_letter_code
_entity_poly.pdbx_strand_id
1 'polypeptide(L)' 'MSSRQYEQCAICGWTGERSDLDGRDGAFHCPACDEPLVVE' A
#
# COMPACT_ATOMS: atom_id res chain seq x y z
N MET A 1 15.59 10.07 12.42
CA MET A 1 14.91 8.77 12.51
C MET A 1 14.06 8.64 11.26
N SER A 2 14.41 7.76 10.32
CA SER A 2 13.55 7.50 9.15
C SER A 2 12.47 6.52 9.58
N SER A 3 11.28 7.03 9.87
CA SER A 3 10.08 6.20 10.05
C SER A 3 9.69 5.67 8.68
N ARG A 4 10.15 4.46 8.31
CA ARG A 4 9.65 3.76 7.13
C ARG A 4 8.19 3.42 7.40
N GLN A 5 7.29 4.05 6.66
CA GLN A 5 5.86 3.76 6.73
C GLN A 5 5.61 2.50 5.89
N TYR A 6 5.28 1.41 6.59
CA TYR A 6 4.89 0.16 5.98
C TYR A 6 3.37 0.10 5.92
N GLU A 7 2.86 -0.24 4.75
CA GLU A 7 1.45 -0.38 4.45
C GLU A 7 1.11 -1.87 4.41
N GLN A 8 -0.06 -2.23 4.95
CA GLN A 8 -0.55 -3.60 4.91
C GLN A 8 -1.91 -3.66 4.23
N CYS A 9 -2.04 -4.58 3.27
CA CYS A 9 -3.32 -4.90 2.65
C CYS A 9 -4.14 -5.81 3.56
N ALA A 10 -5.30 -5.32 4.02
CA ALA A 10 -6.22 -6.10 4.84
C ALA A 10 -6.89 -7.27 4.08
N ILE A 11 -6.83 -7.29 2.74
CA ILE A 11 -7.49 -8.31 1.92
C ILE A 11 -6.58 -9.52 1.68
N CYS A 12 -5.37 -9.31 1.18
CA CYS A 12 -4.45 -10.40 0.87
C CYS A 12 -3.31 -10.57 1.89
N GLY A 13 -3.17 -9.65 2.84
CA GLY A 13 -2.09 -9.67 3.84
C GLY A 13 -0.74 -9.16 3.34
N TRP A 14 -0.66 -8.64 2.10
CA TRP A 14 0.57 -8.04 1.58
C TRP A 14 1.04 -6.91 2.50
N THR A 15 2.35 -6.83 2.76
CA THR A 15 2.95 -5.79 3.59
C THR A 15 4.21 -5.27 2.89
N GLY A 16 4.34 -3.95 2.73
CA GLY A 16 5.46 -3.33 2.01
C GLY A 16 5.55 -1.83 2.26
N GLU A 17 6.54 -1.15 1.67
CA GLU A 17 6.66 0.30 1.85
C GLU A 17 5.64 1.02 0.95
N ARG A 18 5.23 2.24 1.32
CA ARG A 18 4.33 3.06 0.48
C ARG A 18 4.88 3.30 -0.93
N SER A 19 6.20 3.24 -1.08
CA SER A 19 6.91 3.34 -2.37
C SER A 19 6.71 2.13 -3.28
N ASP A 20 6.35 0.96 -2.72
CA ASP A 20 6.08 -0.28 -3.46
C ASP A 20 4.61 -0.37 -3.93
N LEU A 21 3.78 0.59 -3.54
CA LEU A 21 2.37 0.62 -3.91
C LEU A 21 2.15 1.21 -5.29
N ASP A 22 1.17 0.64 -5.99
CA ASP A 22 0.73 1.15 -7.28
C ASP A 22 -0.14 2.40 -7.07
N GLY A 23 0.42 3.58 -7.30
CA GLY A 23 -0.34 4.83 -7.30
C GLY A 23 -1.12 4.99 -8.60
N ARG A 24 -2.46 4.85 -8.55
CA ARG A 24 -3.35 5.09 -9.70
C ARG A 24 -4.49 6.02 -9.26
N ASP A 25 -4.78 7.03 -10.06
CA ASP A 25 -5.90 7.98 -9.83
C ASP A 25 -5.92 8.66 -8.45
N GLY A 26 -4.73 8.84 -7.83
CA GLY A 26 -4.60 9.44 -6.49
C GLY A 26 -4.89 8.49 -5.33
N ALA A 27 -5.14 7.21 -5.60
CA ALA A 27 -5.23 6.13 -4.62
C ALA A 27 -3.99 5.22 -4.73
N PHE A 28 -3.61 4.61 -3.60
CA PHE A 28 -2.59 3.57 -3.60
C PHE A 28 -3.28 2.21 -3.66
N HIS A 29 -2.79 1.32 -4.51
CA HIS A 29 -3.31 -0.02 -4.69
C HIS A 29 -2.29 -1.06 -4.27
N CYS A 30 -2.78 -2.16 -3.71
CA CYS A 30 -1.96 -3.29 -3.36
C CYS A 30 -1.45 -3.98 -4.64
N PRO A 31 -0.13 -4.14 -4.83
CA PRO A 31 0.42 -4.75 -6.05
C PRO A 31 0.12 -6.26 -6.16
N ALA A 32 -0.33 -6.91 -5.08
CA ALA A 32 -0.60 -8.34 -5.06
C ALA A 32 -2.05 -8.69 -5.48
N CYS A 33 -3.02 -7.86 -5.13
CA CYS A 33 -4.44 -8.13 -5.38
C CYS A 33 -5.20 -6.95 -6.02
N ASP A 34 -4.50 -5.87 -6.38
CA ASP A 34 -5.01 -4.62 -6.98
C ASP A 34 -6.03 -3.86 -6.09
N GLU A 35 -6.19 -4.27 -4.83
CA GLU A 35 -7.16 -3.65 -3.92
C GLU A 35 -6.69 -2.26 -3.45
N PRO A 36 -7.57 -1.23 -3.46
CA PRO A 36 -7.23 0.09 -2.95
C PRO A 36 -6.90 0.06 -1.45
N LEU A 37 -5.78 0.69 -1.10
CA LEU A 37 -5.33 0.93 0.25
C LEU A 37 -5.74 2.35 0.65
N VAL A 38 -6.61 2.44 1.65
CA VAL A 38 -6.93 3.69 2.34
C VAL A 38 -5.77 4.04 3.26
N VAL A 39 -4.86 4.84 2.73
CA VAL A 39 -3.78 5.47 3.49
C VAL A 39 -4.33 6.71 4.18
N GLU A 40 -4.56 6.63 5.50
CA GLU A 40 -4.96 7.78 6.34
C GLU A 40 -3.82 8.78 6.57
#